data_AF-A0ABD2E4G5-F1
#
_entry.id   AF-A0ABD2E4G5-F1
#
_cell.length_a   1.000
_cell.length_b   1.000
_cell.length_c   1.000
_cell.angle_alpha   90.00
_cell.angle_beta   90.00
_cell.angle_gamma   90.00
#
_symmetry.space_group_name_H-M   'P 1'
#
loop_
_entity.id
_entity.type
_entity.pdbx_description
1 polymer ?
#
loop_
_entity_poly.entity_id
_entity_poly.type
_entity_poly.pdbx_seq_one_letter_code
_entity_poly.pdbx_strand_id
1 'polypeptide(L)'
;MIEMDGTENKSKFGANAILGVSLAVCKAGAVEKGVPLYRHIADLAGNSEVILPVPAFNVINGGSHAGNKLAMQEFMILPVGAANFREAMRIGAEVYHNLKNVIKEKYGKDATNVGDEGGFAPNILENKEALELLKNAIGKAGYTDKVVIGMDVAASEFFRSGKYDLDFKSPDDPSRYISPDQLADLYKSFIKDYPVVSIEDPFDQDDWGAWQKFTASAGIQVVGDDLTVTNPKRIAKAVSEKSCNCLLLKVNQIGSVTESLQACKLAQSNGWGVMVSHRSGETEDTFIADLVVGLCTGQIKTGAPCRSERLAKYNQLLRIEEELGSKAKFAGRSFRNPLAK
;
A
#
# COMPACT_ATOMS: atom_id res chain seq x y z
N MET A 1 -14.21 -18.85 16.54
CA MET A 1 -13.17 -19.31 15.60
C MET A 1 -11.78 -19.20 16.19
N ILE A 2 -11.33 -18.01 16.63
CA ILE A 2 -10.00 -17.83 17.26
C ILE A 2 -9.80 -18.79 18.45
N GLU A 3 -10.76 -18.87 19.38
CA GLU A 3 -10.70 -19.79 20.52
C GLU A 3 -10.69 -21.28 20.11
N MET A 4 -11.38 -21.64 19.02
CA MET A 4 -11.44 -23.03 18.54
C MET A 4 -10.12 -23.47 17.89
N ASP A 5 -9.45 -22.53 17.22
CA ASP A 5 -8.09 -22.73 16.74
C ASP A 5 -7.13 -22.85 17.93
N GLY A 6 -7.17 -21.90 18.87
CA GLY A 6 -6.45 -21.96 20.13
C GLY A 6 -4.94 -21.69 20.03
N THR A 7 -4.43 -21.32 18.85
CA THR A 7 -3.01 -20.99 18.64
C THR A 7 -2.82 -19.50 18.37
N GLU A 8 -1.65 -18.96 18.74
CA GLU A 8 -1.35 -17.52 18.56
C GLU A 8 -1.33 -17.11 17.08
N ASN A 9 -0.81 -18.00 16.22
CA ASN A 9 -0.60 -17.75 14.79
C ASN A 9 -1.65 -18.43 13.89
N LYS A 10 -2.77 -18.90 14.45
CA LYS A 10 -3.83 -19.60 13.71
C LYS A 10 -3.32 -20.84 12.95
N SER A 11 -2.34 -21.54 13.51
CA SER A 11 -1.65 -22.67 12.86
C SER A 11 -2.44 -23.98 12.88
N LYS A 12 -3.47 -24.12 13.72
CA LYS A 12 -4.27 -25.35 13.77
C LYS A 12 -5.24 -25.45 12.60
N PHE A 13 -5.93 -24.37 12.25
CA PHE A 13 -6.85 -24.33 11.11
C PHE A 13 -6.27 -23.64 9.88
N GLY A 14 -5.26 -22.79 10.08
CA GLY A 14 -4.75 -21.88 9.07
C GLY A 14 -5.52 -20.55 9.09
N ALA A 15 -4.77 -19.43 9.05
CA ALA A 15 -5.35 -18.09 8.98
C ALA A 15 -6.26 -17.90 7.76
N ASN A 16 -5.96 -18.57 6.65
CA ASN A 16 -6.78 -18.58 5.43
C ASN A 16 -8.18 -19.20 5.64
N ALA A 17 -8.29 -20.30 6.39
CA ALA A 17 -9.56 -20.94 6.67
C ALA A 17 -10.45 -20.06 7.56
N ILE A 18 -9.86 -19.50 8.63
CA ILE A 18 -10.57 -18.60 9.55
C ILE A 18 -11.00 -17.32 8.83
N LEU A 19 -10.12 -16.74 8.01
CA LEU A 19 -10.42 -15.51 7.30
C LEU A 19 -11.57 -15.69 6.32
N GLY A 20 -11.60 -16.77 5.53
CA GLY A 20 -12.67 -17.01 4.56
C GLY A 20 -14.06 -16.99 5.22
N VAL A 21 -14.20 -17.69 6.35
CA VAL A 21 -15.45 -17.67 7.13
C VAL A 21 -15.70 -16.27 7.73
N SER A 22 -14.66 -15.60 8.25
CA SER A 22 -14.79 -14.27 8.83
C SER A 22 -15.30 -13.22 7.82
N LEU A 23 -14.81 -13.26 6.59
CA LEU A 23 -15.25 -12.37 5.51
C LEU A 23 -16.68 -12.69 5.09
N ALA A 24 -17.02 -13.98 4.92
CA ALA A 24 -18.36 -14.41 4.56
C ALA A 24 -19.41 -14.01 5.61
N VAL A 25 -19.09 -14.15 6.91
CA VAL A 25 -19.96 -13.71 8.01
C VAL A 25 -20.16 -12.19 7.99
N CYS A 26 -19.12 -11.41 7.70
CA CYS A 26 -19.24 -9.96 7.59
C CYS A 26 -20.15 -9.55 6.41
N LYS A 27 -20.04 -10.23 5.26
CA LYS A 27 -20.93 -10.05 4.11
C LYS A 27 -22.38 -10.41 4.45
N ALA A 28 -22.60 -11.57 5.06
CA ALA A 28 -23.94 -12.00 5.49
C ALA A 28 -24.56 -11.04 6.52
N GLY A 29 -23.75 -10.53 7.45
CA GLY A 29 -24.18 -9.53 8.43
C GLY A 29 -24.62 -8.20 7.82
N ALA A 30 -24.03 -7.79 6.70
CA ALA A 30 -24.48 -6.62 5.95
C ALA A 30 -25.85 -6.87 5.29
N VAL A 31 -26.01 -8.03 4.64
CA VAL A 31 -27.26 -8.45 3.99
C VAL A 31 -28.41 -8.54 5.00
N GLU A 32 -28.19 -9.18 6.16
CA GLU A 32 -29.18 -9.31 7.23
C GLU A 32 -29.66 -7.94 7.75
N LYS A 33 -28.75 -6.96 7.84
CA LYS A 33 -29.09 -5.59 8.23
C LYS A 33 -29.74 -4.76 7.11
N GLY A 34 -29.76 -5.27 5.87
CA GLY A 34 -30.25 -4.52 4.71
C GLY A 34 -29.40 -3.28 4.37
N VAL A 35 -28.09 -3.32 4.64
CA VAL A 35 -27.15 -2.21 4.35
C VAL A 35 -25.99 -2.66 3.46
N PRO A 36 -25.37 -1.75 2.69
CA PRO A 36 -24.14 -2.05 1.96
C PRO A 36 -23.00 -2.51 2.88
N LEU A 37 -22.07 -3.31 2.35
CA LEU A 37 -20.98 -3.89 3.14
C LEU A 37 -20.08 -2.81 3.77
N TYR A 38 -19.71 -1.76 3.04
CA TYR A 38 -18.93 -0.65 3.60
C TYR A 38 -19.62 0.01 4.80
N ARG A 39 -20.97 0.10 4.80
CA ARG A 39 -21.76 0.66 5.90
C ARG A 39 -21.78 -0.29 7.09
N HIS A 40 -21.95 -1.59 6.85
CA HIS A 40 -21.85 -2.61 7.90
C HIS A 40 -20.47 -2.59 8.58
N ILE A 41 -19.39 -2.48 7.79
CA ILE A 41 -18.02 -2.36 8.30
C ILE A 41 -17.84 -1.07 9.11
N ALA A 42 -18.36 0.06 8.62
CA ALA A 42 -18.33 1.32 9.36
C ALA A 42 -19.04 1.21 10.72
N ASP A 43 -20.18 0.54 10.79
CA ASP A 43 -20.88 0.28 12.06
C ASP A 43 -20.03 -0.56 13.02
N LEU A 44 -19.39 -1.63 12.52
CA LEU A 44 -18.50 -2.47 13.32
C LEU A 44 -17.27 -1.71 13.83
N ALA A 45 -16.77 -0.76 13.03
CA ALA A 45 -15.64 0.10 13.39
C ALA A 45 -16.03 1.29 14.28
N GLY A 46 -17.33 1.59 14.42
CA GLY A 46 -17.84 2.74 15.16
C GLY A 46 -17.72 4.07 14.40
N ASN A 47 -17.61 4.04 13.08
CA ASN A 47 -17.52 5.22 12.22
C ASN A 47 -18.92 5.69 11.80
N SER A 48 -19.31 6.93 12.10
CA SER A 48 -20.62 7.48 11.71
C SER A 48 -20.65 7.91 10.24
N GLU A 49 -19.55 8.43 9.72
CA GLU A 49 -19.36 8.81 8.32
C GLU A 49 -18.52 7.76 7.57
N VAL A 50 -18.39 7.91 6.25
CA VAL A 50 -17.50 7.10 5.41
C VAL A 50 -16.72 8.00 4.45
N ILE A 51 -15.52 7.56 4.05
CA ILE A 51 -14.60 8.33 3.20
C ILE A 51 -14.06 7.45 2.08
N LEU A 52 -14.04 8.00 0.86
CA LEU A 52 -13.38 7.40 -0.30
C LEU A 52 -11.86 7.63 -0.22
N PRO A 53 -11.05 6.59 -0.45
CA PRO A 53 -9.61 6.65 -0.27
C PRO A 53 -8.90 7.27 -1.48
N VAL A 54 -7.71 7.81 -1.29
CA VAL A 54 -6.75 7.99 -2.38
C VAL A 54 -6.21 6.61 -2.79
N PRO A 55 -6.31 6.22 -4.08
CA PRO A 55 -5.67 5.01 -4.57
C PRO A 55 -4.16 5.24 -4.74
N ALA A 56 -3.35 4.32 -4.19
CA ALA A 56 -1.93 4.19 -4.45
C ALA A 56 -1.73 3.10 -5.52
N PHE A 57 -1.55 3.54 -6.77
CA PHE A 57 -1.43 2.63 -7.90
C PHE A 57 0.01 2.18 -8.06
N ASN A 58 0.30 0.89 -7.85
CA ASN A 58 1.60 0.31 -8.13
C ASN A 58 1.83 0.21 -9.65
N VAL A 59 2.62 1.12 -10.22
CA VAL A 59 2.73 1.28 -11.69
C VAL A 59 4.08 0.84 -12.26
N ILE A 60 5.11 0.65 -11.42
CA ILE A 60 6.36 -0.03 -11.77
C ILE A 60 6.65 -1.08 -10.69
N ASN A 61 6.84 -2.32 -11.12
CA ASN A 61 7.22 -3.43 -10.25
C ASN A 61 8.73 -3.70 -10.32
N GLY A 62 9.32 -3.89 -9.14
CA GLY A 62 10.67 -4.41 -8.93
C GLY A 62 10.66 -5.51 -7.87
N GLY A 63 11.74 -5.64 -7.12
CA GLY A 63 11.87 -6.60 -6.02
C GLY A 63 11.50 -8.02 -6.43
N SER A 64 10.79 -8.71 -5.55
CA SER A 64 10.31 -10.08 -5.75
C SER A 64 9.08 -10.18 -6.67
N HIS A 65 8.49 -9.05 -7.07
CA HIS A 65 7.29 -8.98 -7.93
C HIS A 65 7.63 -8.88 -9.44
N ALA A 66 8.91 -8.80 -9.81
CA ALA A 66 9.33 -8.64 -11.20
C ALA A 66 10.69 -9.29 -11.50
N GLY A 67 10.79 -9.94 -12.67
CA GLY A 67 12.02 -10.50 -13.23
C GLY A 67 12.98 -9.47 -13.83
N ASN A 68 13.20 -8.35 -13.15
CA ASN A 68 14.19 -7.31 -13.49
C ASN A 68 15.28 -7.20 -12.41
N LYS A 69 16.18 -6.22 -12.51
CA LYS A 69 17.23 -5.99 -11.49
C LYS A 69 16.81 -5.05 -10.35
N LEU A 70 15.78 -4.25 -10.56
CA LEU A 70 15.27 -3.23 -9.63
C LEU A 70 15.00 -3.85 -8.25
N ALA A 71 15.69 -3.39 -7.21
CA ALA A 71 15.57 -3.99 -5.88
C ALA A 71 14.30 -3.59 -5.13
N MET A 72 13.90 -2.32 -5.19
CA MET A 72 12.68 -1.86 -4.51
C MET A 72 11.45 -2.42 -5.21
N GLN A 73 10.48 -2.88 -4.41
CA GLN A 73 9.38 -3.71 -4.89
C GLN A 73 8.35 -2.93 -5.71
N GLU A 74 8.03 -1.71 -5.30
CA GLU A 74 6.94 -0.96 -5.90
C GLU A 74 7.19 0.55 -5.97
N PHE A 75 6.78 1.12 -7.10
CA PHE A 75 6.73 2.56 -7.29
C PHE A 75 5.30 2.94 -7.65
N MET A 76 4.67 3.64 -6.71
CA MET A 76 3.25 3.97 -6.74
C MET A 76 3.01 5.42 -7.11
N ILE A 77 1.89 5.69 -7.77
CA ILE A 77 1.36 7.04 -7.95
C ILE A 77 0.08 7.23 -7.14
N LEU A 78 -0.05 8.40 -6.50
CA LEU A 78 -1.18 8.78 -5.67
C LEU A 78 -1.79 10.10 -6.20
N PRO A 79 -2.99 10.08 -6.79
CA PRO A 79 -3.67 11.28 -7.30
C PRO A 79 -4.32 12.13 -6.19
N VAL A 80 -3.53 12.59 -5.22
CA VAL A 80 -4.01 13.33 -4.04
C VAL A 80 -4.70 14.67 -4.37
N GLY A 81 -4.45 15.24 -5.56
CA GLY A 81 -5.06 16.48 -6.04
C GLY A 81 -6.32 16.29 -6.89
N ALA A 82 -6.86 15.06 -6.99
CA ALA A 82 -8.16 14.82 -7.60
C ALA A 82 -9.31 15.35 -6.70
N ALA A 83 -10.43 15.76 -7.32
CA ALA A 83 -11.61 16.25 -6.61
C ALA A 83 -12.47 15.11 -6.03
N ASN A 84 -12.40 13.92 -6.64
CA ASN A 84 -13.18 12.74 -6.27
C ASN A 84 -12.46 11.46 -6.71
N PHE A 85 -12.96 10.30 -6.28
CA PHE A 85 -12.34 9.01 -6.57
C PHE A 85 -12.38 8.68 -8.07
N ARG A 86 -13.48 8.99 -8.76
CA ARG A 86 -13.58 8.84 -10.22
C ARG A 86 -12.50 9.61 -10.97
N GLU A 87 -12.24 10.86 -10.58
CA GLU A 87 -11.15 11.65 -11.17
C GLU A 87 -9.78 11.05 -10.81
N ALA A 88 -9.59 10.57 -9.57
CA ALA A 88 -8.35 9.91 -9.17
C ALA A 88 -8.06 8.66 -10.02
N MET A 89 -9.08 7.82 -10.26
CA MET A 89 -8.99 6.67 -11.15
C MET A 89 -8.60 7.05 -12.58
N ARG A 90 -9.23 8.09 -13.12
CA ARG A 90 -8.93 8.60 -14.47
C ARG A 90 -7.48 9.09 -14.57
N ILE A 91 -7.04 9.91 -13.61
CA ILE A 91 -5.66 10.43 -13.54
C ILE A 91 -4.67 9.27 -13.45
N GLY A 92 -4.90 8.31 -12.55
CA GLY A 92 -4.03 7.14 -12.40
C GLY A 92 -3.89 6.32 -13.68
N ALA A 93 -5.00 6.06 -14.37
CA ALA A 93 -5.01 5.34 -15.64
C ALA A 93 -4.30 6.10 -16.78
N GLU A 94 -4.51 7.42 -16.88
CA GLU A 94 -3.84 8.25 -17.89
C GLU A 94 -2.33 8.33 -17.66
N VAL A 95 -1.88 8.47 -16.40
CA VAL A 95 -0.45 8.41 -16.06
C VAL A 95 0.13 7.02 -16.37
N TYR A 96 -0.57 5.94 -16.02
CA TYR A 96 -0.14 4.57 -16.32
C TYR A 96 0.01 4.31 -17.83
N HIS A 97 -0.92 4.77 -18.66
CA HIS A 97 -0.79 4.64 -20.12
C HIS A 97 0.34 5.50 -20.71
N ASN A 98 0.56 6.71 -20.17
CA ASN A 98 1.72 7.52 -20.55
C ASN A 98 3.04 6.86 -20.13
N LEU A 99 3.09 6.27 -18.94
CA LEU A 99 4.25 5.54 -18.45
C LEU A 99 4.59 4.36 -19.37
N LYS A 100 3.58 3.62 -19.85
CA LYS A 100 3.78 2.57 -20.86
C LYS A 100 4.53 3.09 -22.08
N ASN A 101 4.13 4.26 -22.58
CA ASN A 101 4.75 4.87 -23.75
C ASN A 101 6.18 5.34 -23.46
N VAL A 102 6.42 5.97 -22.31
CA VAL A 102 7.76 6.38 -21.86
C VAL A 102 8.71 5.18 -21.76
N ILE A 103 8.26 4.10 -21.12
CA ILE A 103 9.04 2.87 -20.99
C ILE A 103 9.29 2.24 -22.36
N LYS A 104 8.27 2.14 -23.22
CA LYS A 104 8.39 1.60 -24.57
C LYS A 104 9.41 2.37 -25.41
N GLU A 105 9.39 3.69 -25.32
CA GLU A 105 10.28 4.59 -26.05
C GLU A 105 11.74 4.40 -25.59
N LYS A 106 11.97 4.28 -24.29
CA LYS A 106 13.33 4.20 -23.71
C LYS A 106 13.93 2.79 -23.69
N TYR A 107 13.13 1.76 -23.41
CA TYR A 107 13.59 0.39 -23.17
C TYR A 107 13.01 -0.64 -24.15
N GLY A 108 12.20 -0.20 -25.11
CA GLY A 108 11.56 -1.08 -26.08
C GLY A 108 10.27 -1.73 -25.59
N LYS A 109 9.55 -2.37 -26.51
CA LYS A 109 8.23 -2.96 -26.25
C LYS A 109 8.25 -4.04 -25.17
N ASP A 110 9.33 -4.81 -25.08
CA ASP A 110 9.40 -5.97 -24.19
C ASP A 110 9.48 -5.56 -22.70
N ALA A 111 9.91 -4.31 -22.44
CA ALA A 111 9.89 -3.70 -21.11
C ALA A 111 8.50 -3.25 -20.63
N THR A 112 7.45 -3.37 -21.48
CA THR A 112 6.07 -2.97 -21.15
C THR A 112 5.17 -4.14 -20.75
N ASN A 113 5.75 -5.32 -20.54
CA ASN A 113 5.07 -6.39 -19.83
C ASN A 113 4.86 -5.99 -18.37
N VAL A 114 3.87 -6.61 -17.73
CA VAL A 114 3.45 -6.28 -16.37
C VAL A 114 3.87 -7.37 -15.39
N GLY A 115 4.21 -6.96 -14.16
CA GLY A 115 4.44 -7.87 -13.04
C GLY A 115 3.13 -8.40 -12.44
N ASP A 116 3.24 -8.99 -11.25
CA ASP A 116 2.11 -9.64 -10.57
C ASP A 116 0.96 -8.67 -10.28
N GLU A 117 1.27 -7.41 -9.98
CA GLU A 117 0.30 -6.39 -9.57
C GLU A 117 -0.11 -5.44 -10.70
N GLY A 118 0.31 -5.73 -11.93
CA GLY A 118 -0.06 -4.98 -13.13
C GLY A 118 0.83 -3.77 -13.44
N GLY A 119 1.82 -3.45 -12.59
CA GLY A 119 2.83 -2.44 -12.88
C GLY A 119 3.81 -2.92 -13.94
N PHE A 120 4.46 -2.00 -14.65
CA PHE A 120 5.47 -2.37 -15.67
C PHE A 120 6.74 -2.90 -15.01
N ALA A 121 7.43 -3.83 -15.67
CA ALA A 121 8.66 -4.43 -15.19
C ALA A 121 9.86 -4.12 -16.13
N PRO A 122 10.26 -2.85 -16.29
CA PRO A 122 11.42 -2.51 -17.11
C PRO A 122 12.70 -3.10 -16.51
N ASN A 123 13.65 -3.48 -17.36
CA ASN A 123 14.93 -4.03 -16.91
C ASN A 123 15.90 -2.92 -16.48
N ILE A 124 15.56 -2.25 -15.39
CA ILE A 124 16.38 -1.21 -14.75
C ILE A 124 16.93 -1.74 -13.42
N LEU A 125 18.09 -1.23 -13.01
CA LEU A 125 18.73 -1.53 -11.72
C LEU A 125 18.51 -0.38 -10.74
N GLU A 126 18.80 0.84 -11.17
CA GLU A 126 18.75 2.04 -10.33
C GLU A 126 17.32 2.42 -9.94
N ASN A 127 17.03 2.46 -8.63
CA ASN A 127 15.72 2.88 -8.12
C ASN A 127 15.38 4.33 -8.51
N LYS A 128 16.40 5.18 -8.64
CA LYS A 128 16.26 6.57 -9.12
C LYS A 128 15.69 6.64 -10.54
N GLU A 129 16.06 5.68 -11.40
CA GLU A 129 15.55 5.63 -12.78
C GLU A 129 14.04 5.35 -12.80
N ALA A 130 13.52 4.50 -11.91
CA ALA A 130 12.08 4.29 -11.78
C ALA A 130 11.35 5.60 -11.41
N LEU A 131 11.90 6.39 -10.48
CA LEU A 131 11.35 7.68 -10.09
C LEU A 131 11.38 8.71 -11.23
N GLU A 132 12.44 8.75 -12.04
CA GLU A 132 12.51 9.60 -13.23
C GLU A 132 11.48 9.21 -14.29
N LEU A 133 11.25 7.91 -14.51
CA LEU A 133 10.20 7.43 -15.41
C LEU A 133 8.82 7.89 -14.95
N LEU A 134 8.53 7.78 -13.64
CA LEU A 134 7.27 8.27 -13.08
C LEU A 134 7.13 9.78 -13.22
N LYS A 135 8.16 10.55 -12.88
CA LYS A 135 8.16 12.01 -13.02
C LYS A 135 7.88 12.43 -14.47
N ASN A 136 8.52 11.79 -15.45
CA ASN A 136 8.29 12.04 -16.86
C ASN A 136 6.86 11.65 -17.28
N ALA A 137 6.36 10.49 -16.87
CA ALA A 137 5.01 10.05 -17.18
C ALA A 137 3.92 10.97 -16.60
N ILE A 138 4.09 11.41 -15.35
CA ILE A 138 3.21 12.37 -14.68
C ILE A 138 3.22 13.71 -15.44
N GLY A 139 4.41 14.18 -15.83
CA GLY A 139 4.58 15.40 -16.62
C GLY A 139 3.92 15.32 -18.00
N LYS A 140 4.15 14.24 -18.75
CA LYS A 140 3.52 13.99 -20.06
C LYS A 140 1.99 13.89 -19.97
N ALA A 141 1.46 13.37 -18.86
CA ALA A 141 0.03 13.30 -18.61
C ALA A 141 -0.59 14.64 -18.14
N GLY A 142 0.23 15.64 -17.81
CA GLY A 142 -0.24 16.96 -17.38
C GLY A 142 -0.72 17.03 -15.92
N TYR A 143 -0.23 16.14 -15.04
CA TYR A 143 -0.72 16.01 -13.65
C TYR A 143 0.31 16.27 -12.56
N THR A 144 1.39 17.01 -12.85
CA THR A 144 2.47 17.33 -11.90
C THR A 144 1.97 17.88 -10.57
N ASP A 145 0.96 18.75 -10.57
CA ASP A 145 0.43 19.35 -9.33
C ASP A 145 -0.57 18.47 -8.58
N LYS A 146 -1.04 17.37 -9.20
CA LYS A 146 -2.10 16.50 -8.67
C LYS A 146 -1.60 15.14 -8.19
N VAL A 147 -0.47 14.66 -8.70
CA VAL A 147 0.04 13.31 -8.44
C VAL A 147 1.34 13.37 -7.65
N VAL A 148 1.38 12.59 -6.57
CA VAL A 148 2.58 12.35 -5.75
C VAL A 148 2.98 10.88 -5.82
N ILE A 149 4.15 10.53 -5.30
CA ILE A 149 4.72 9.18 -5.39
C ILE A 149 4.71 8.52 -4.01
N GLY A 150 4.40 7.23 -4.00
CA GLY A 150 4.62 6.32 -2.88
C GLY A 150 5.59 5.21 -3.30
N MET A 151 6.26 4.59 -2.34
CA MET A 151 7.18 3.48 -2.59
C MET A 151 6.91 2.37 -1.59
N ASP A 152 6.96 1.13 -2.04
CA ASP A 152 7.19 -0.03 -1.17
C ASP A 152 8.55 -0.60 -1.51
N VAL A 153 9.43 -0.52 -0.53
CA VAL A 153 10.82 -0.95 -0.66
C VAL A 153 10.91 -2.45 -0.47
N ALA A 154 10.14 -3.03 0.47
CA ALA A 154 10.26 -4.40 0.94
C ALA A 154 11.71 -4.77 1.34
N ALA A 155 12.36 -3.94 2.16
CA ALA A 155 13.80 -4.04 2.42
C ALA A 155 14.25 -5.35 3.07
N SER A 156 13.35 -6.05 3.76
CA SER A 156 13.60 -7.39 4.31
C SER A 156 14.07 -8.38 3.24
N GLU A 157 13.58 -8.27 1.99
CA GLU A 157 13.92 -9.18 0.89
C GLU A 157 15.40 -9.12 0.51
N PHE A 158 16.03 -7.96 0.69
CA PHE A 158 17.41 -7.70 0.36
C PHE A 158 18.29 -7.32 1.56
N PHE A 159 17.80 -7.56 2.78
CA PHE A 159 18.60 -7.46 3.98
C PHE A 159 19.58 -8.64 4.07
N ARG A 160 20.87 -8.33 4.24
CA ARG A 160 21.97 -9.30 4.29
C ARG A 160 22.96 -8.88 5.37
N SER A 161 23.11 -9.71 6.41
CA SER A 161 24.16 -9.56 7.43
C SER A 161 24.24 -8.15 8.06
N GLY A 162 23.09 -7.53 8.39
CA GLY A 162 23.05 -6.18 8.98
C GLY A 162 23.17 -5.03 7.96
N LYS A 163 23.15 -5.33 6.66
CA LYS A 163 23.26 -4.38 5.55
C LYS A 163 22.19 -4.70 4.48
N TYR A 164 22.16 -3.92 3.41
CA TYR A 164 21.17 -4.03 2.34
C TYR A 164 21.83 -4.16 0.97
N ASP A 165 21.33 -5.11 0.16
CA ASP A 165 21.81 -5.37 -1.20
C ASP A 165 20.84 -4.84 -2.27
N LEU A 166 21.12 -3.67 -2.83
CA LEU A 166 20.27 -3.07 -3.87
C LEU A 166 20.39 -3.75 -5.25
N ASP A 167 21.13 -4.86 -5.38
CA ASP A 167 21.20 -5.72 -6.57
C ASP A 167 21.04 -7.21 -6.19
N PHE A 168 20.25 -7.52 -5.14
CA PHE A 168 20.07 -8.87 -4.58
C PHE A 168 19.61 -9.97 -5.56
N LYS A 169 19.12 -9.59 -6.73
CA LYS A 169 18.70 -10.50 -7.81
C LYS A 169 19.87 -10.91 -8.73
N SER A 170 21.00 -10.23 -8.63
CA SER A 170 22.26 -10.64 -9.25
C SER A 170 23.04 -11.55 -8.29
N PRO A 171 24.06 -12.31 -8.78
CA PRO A 171 24.93 -13.10 -7.90
C PRO A 171 25.44 -12.29 -6.71
N ASP A 172 25.53 -12.94 -5.55
CA ASP A 172 25.81 -12.30 -4.28
C ASP A 172 27.21 -11.66 -4.24
N ASP A 173 27.29 -10.41 -3.78
CA ASP A 173 28.54 -9.65 -3.63
C ASP A 173 28.47 -8.74 -2.39
N PRO A 174 29.03 -9.17 -1.24
CA PRO A 174 29.01 -8.38 -0.01
C PRO A 174 29.69 -7.00 -0.10
N SER A 175 30.51 -6.74 -1.12
CA SER A 175 31.21 -5.46 -1.28
C SER A 175 30.28 -4.32 -1.72
N ARG A 176 29.13 -4.65 -2.35
CA ARG A 176 28.13 -3.66 -2.79
C ARG A 176 27.08 -3.35 -1.72
N TYR A 177 27.06 -4.09 -0.62
CA TYR A 177 26.08 -3.91 0.44
C TYR A 177 26.24 -2.57 1.13
N ILE A 178 25.13 -1.86 1.31
CA ILE A 178 25.09 -0.56 1.97
C ILE A 178 24.53 -0.67 3.40
N SER A 179 25.00 0.22 4.29
CA SER A 179 24.52 0.28 5.67
C SER A 179 23.09 0.84 5.75
N PRO A 180 22.39 0.64 6.89
CA PRO A 180 21.09 1.28 7.11
C PRO A 180 21.15 2.81 6.99
N ASP A 181 22.22 3.45 7.48
CA ASP A 181 22.38 4.91 7.38
C ASP A 181 22.57 5.36 5.92
N GLN A 182 23.33 4.61 5.11
CA GLN A 182 23.50 4.89 3.67
C GLN A 182 22.17 4.73 2.91
N LEU A 183 21.38 3.72 3.25
CA LEU A 183 20.06 3.50 2.67
C LEU A 183 19.07 4.60 3.08
N ALA A 184 19.10 5.06 4.34
CA ALA A 184 18.31 6.19 4.81
C ALA A 184 18.64 7.48 4.05
N ASP A 185 19.92 7.74 3.78
CA ASP A 185 20.35 8.92 3.01
C ASP A 185 19.93 8.83 1.54
N LEU A 186 19.91 7.63 0.96
CA LEU A 186 19.33 7.40 -0.37
C LEU A 186 17.84 7.78 -0.39
N TYR A 187 17.04 7.35 0.59
CA TYR A 187 15.63 7.73 0.67
C TYR A 187 15.43 9.23 0.85
N LYS A 188 16.24 9.89 1.70
CA LYS A 188 16.19 11.35 1.84
C LYS A 188 16.48 12.06 0.53
N SER A 189 17.39 11.54 -0.29
CA SER A 189 17.63 12.07 -1.64
C SER A 189 16.39 11.92 -2.53
N PHE A 190 15.65 10.82 -2.43
CA PHE A 190 14.42 10.62 -3.19
C PHE A 190 13.31 11.57 -2.74
N ILE A 191 13.13 11.76 -1.43
CA ILE A 191 12.15 12.71 -0.87
C ILE A 191 12.47 14.15 -1.29
N LYS A 192 13.75 14.50 -1.41
CA LYS A 192 14.20 15.82 -1.83
C LYS A 192 13.97 16.06 -3.33
N ASP A 193 14.30 15.09 -4.17
CA ASP A 193 14.38 15.27 -5.62
C ASP A 193 13.07 14.93 -6.36
N TYR A 194 12.15 14.20 -5.70
CA TYR A 194 10.88 13.71 -6.26
C TYR A 194 9.72 13.95 -5.28
N PRO A 195 8.47 14.00 -5.75
CA PRO A 195 7.30 14.20 -4.88
C PRO A 195 6.93 12.92 -4.10
N VAL A 196 7.90 12.27 -3.45
CA VAL A 196 7.69 11.08 -2.62
C VAL A 196 7.09 11.50 -1.29
N VAL A 197 5.91 10.97 -0.96
CA VAL A 197 5.17 11.31 0.27
C VAL A 197 4.90 10.10 1.17
N SER A 198 5.21 8.90 0.71
CA SER A 198 5.03 7.66 1.47
C SER A 198 6.11 6.65 1.12
N ILE A 199 6.76 6.06 2.12
CA ILE A 199 7.70 4.94 1.95
C ILE A 199 7.29 3.82 2.91
N GLU A 200 7.02 2.65 2.35
CA GLU A 200 6.69 1.40 3.01
C GLU A 200 7.93 0.51 3.12
N ASP A 201 8.08 -0.15 4.27
CA ASP A 201 9.19 -1.05 4.61
C ASP A 201 10.60 -0.59 4.18
N PRO A 202 11.03 0.63 4.58
CA PRO A 202 12.34 1.16 4.23
C PRO A 202 13.52 0.33 4.79
N PHE A 203 13.30 -0.47 5.82
CA PHE A 203 14.31 -1.31 6.47
C PHE A 203 13.74 -2.68 6.79
N ASP A 204 14.62 -3.62 7.12
CA ASP A 204 14.24 -4.97 7.53
C ASP A 204 13.23 -4.95 8.71
N GLN A 205 12.35 -5.93 8.73
CA GLN A 205 11.28 -6.09 9.72
C GLN A 205 11.76 -6.09 11.18
N ASP A 206 13.03 -6.41 11.46
CA ASP A 206 13.62 -6.41 12.79
C ASP A 206 14.75 -5.36 12.98
N ASP A 207 15.04 -4.51 11.98
CA ASP A 207 15.99 -3.39 12.11
C ASP A 207 15.35 -2.14 12.76
N TRP A 208 14.78 -2.34 13.95
CA TRP A 208 14.04 -1.33 14.71
C TRP A 208 14.80 0.00 14.85
N GLY A 209 16.13 -0.06 15.03
CA GLY A 209 16.97 1.13 15.16
C GLY A 209 17.00 2.00 13.89
N ALA A 210 17.08 1.39 12.71
CA ALA A 210 17.04 2.13 11.45
C ALA A 210 15.67 2.77 11.21
N TRP A 211 14.58 2.04 11.48
CA TRP A 211 13.21 2.56 11.40
C TRP A 211 13.01 3.82 12.26
N GLN A 212 13.41 3.78 13.53
CA GLN A 212 13.27 4.91 14.45
C GLN A 212 14.03 6.15 13.96
N LYS A 213 15.29 5.97 13.56
CA LYS A 213 16.14 7.07 13.06
C LYS A 213 15.56 7.72 11.81
N PHE A 214 15.10 6.90 10.86
CA PHE A 214 14.56 7.40 9.61
C PHE A 214 13.22 8.09 9.83
N THR A 215 12.28 7.46 10.54
CA THR A 215 10.94 8.04 10.80
C THR A 215 11.04 9.38 11.53
N ALA A 216 12.01 9.55 12.44
CA ALA A 216 12.24 10.83 13.12
C ALA A 216 12.67 11.98 12.19
N SER A 217 13.24 11.68 11.02
CA SER A 217 13.80 12.69 10.10
C SER A 217 13.14 12.73 8.71
N ALA A 218 12.34 11.73 8.33
CA ALA A 218 11.79 11.59 6.99
C ALA A 218 10.76 12.67 6.61
N GLY A 219 9.97 13.16 7.58
CA GLY A 219 8.95 14.21 7.35
C GLY A 219 7.75 13.79 6.49
N ILE A 220 7.69 12.52 6.06
CA ILE A 220 6.64 11.95 5.19
C ILE A 220 5.88 10.83 5.91
N GLN A 221 4.99 10.14 5.19
CA GLN A 221 4.41 8.90 5.67
C GLN A 221 5.46 7.77 5.62
N VAL A 222 5.62 7.04 6.72
CA VAL A 222 6.43 5.83 6.81
C VAL A 222 5.50 4.68 7.19
N VAL A 223 5.36 3.70 6.32
CA VAL A 223 4.38 2.61 6.44
C VAL A 223 5.08 1.35 6.92
N GLY A 224 4.57 0.74 8.00
CA GLY A 224 5.00 -0.59 8.43
C GLY A 224 4.10 -1.67 7.86
N ASP A 225 4.65 -2.55 7.02
CA ASP A 225 4.03 -3.77 6.53
C ASP A 225 4.62 -4.99 7.24
N ASP A 226 5.76 -5.53 6.81
CA ASP A 226 6.41 -6.68 7.45
C ASP A 226 6.89 -6.34 8.87
N LEU A 227 7.21 -5.07 9.14
CA LEU A 227 7.48 -4.59 10.49
C LEU A 227 6.33 -4.89 11.45
N THR A 228 5.09 -4.78 10.99
CA THR A 228 3.90 -4.84 11.86
C THR A 228 3.01 -6.06 11.62
N VAL A 229 3.02 -6.64 10.42
CA VAL A 229 2.23 -7.78 9.93
C VAL A 229 0.77 -7.75 10.40
N THR A 230 0.16 -6.55 10.42
CA THR A 230 -1.20 -6.32 10.95
C THR A 230 -1.41 -6.92 12.37
N ASN A 231 -0.33 -7.09 13.14
CA ASN A 231 -0.32 -7.75 14.44
C ASN A 231 -0.32 -6.71 15.58
N PRO A 232 -1.33 -6.70 16.46
CA PRO A 232 -1.43 -5.71 17.54
C PRO A 232 -0.19 -5.61 18.44
N LYS A 233 0.55 -6.70 18.69
CA LYS A 233 1.76 -6.67 19.51
C LYS A 233 2.90 -5.91 18.82
N ARG A 234 3.12 -6.18 17.53
CA ARG A 234 4.16 -5.47 16.75
C ARG A 234 3.76 -4.02 16.49
N ILE A 235 2.47 -3.75 16.24
CA ILE A 235 1.95 -2.38 16.14
C ILE A 235 2.21 -1.61 17.44
N ALA A 236 1.88 -2.19 18.61
CA ALA A 236 2.11 -1.54 19.90
C ALA A 236 3.60 -1.24 20.14
N LYS A 237 4.49 -2.18 19.78
CA LYS A 237 5.94 -1.96 19.83
C LYS A 237 6.35 -0.79 18.91
N ALA A 238 5.94 -0.82 17.65
CA ALA A 238 6.28 0.19 16.66
C ALA A 238 5.74 1.59 17.01
N VAL A 239 4.56 1.68 17.63
CA VAL A 239 4.05 2.91 18.23
C VAL A 239 4.97 3.39 19.36
N SER A 240 5.31 2.52 20.30
CA SER A 240 6.14 2.88 21.46
C SER A 240 7.54 3.36 21.07
N GLU A 241 8.10 2.75 20.04
CA GLU A 241 9.42 3.07 19.51
C GLU A 241 9.40 4.21 18.50
N LYS A 242 8.22 4.64 18.02
CA LYS A 242 8.06 5.62 16.93
C LYS A 242 8.73 5.16 15.63
N SER A 243 8.66 3.87 15.35
CA SER A 243 9.34 3.22 14.23
C SER A 243 8.71 3.58 12.89
N CYS A 244 7.39 3.80 12.83
CA CYS A 244 6.68 4.26 11.64
C CYS A 244 5.48 5.14 12.04
N ASN A 245 4.71 5.63 11.06
CA ASN A 245 3.54 6.49 11.32
C ASN A 245 2.31 6.14 10.46
N CYS A 246 2.34 4.96 9.83
CA CYS A 246 1.22 4.39 9.10
C CYS A 246 1.30 2.86 9.17
N LEU A 247 0.15 2.21 9.31
CA LEU A 247 0.00 0.76 9.22
C LEU A 247 -0.36 0.37 7.79
N LEU A 248 0.31 -0.63 7.21
CA LEU A 248 -0.27 -1.36 6.09
C LEU A 248 -1.18 -2.47 6.64
N LEU A 249 -2.46 -2.41 6.32
CA LEU A 249 -3.46 -3.34 6.84
C LEU A 249 -3.78 -4.41 5.80
N LYS A 250 -3.31 -5.64 6.05
CA LYS A 250 -3.59 -6.84 5.26
C LYS A 250 -4.38 -7.82 6.14
N VAL A 251 -5.67 -7.94 5.86
CA VAL A 251 -6.59 -8.76 6.69
C VAL A 251 -6.14 -10.22 6.85
N ASN A 252 -5.40 -10.75 5.86
CA ASN A 252 -4.92 -12.12 5.90
C ASN A 252 -3.61 -12.34 6.67
N GLN A 253 -2.86 -11.27 6.99
CA GLN A 253 -1.72 -11.39 7.91
C GLN A 253 -2.21 -11.69 9.34
N ILE A 254 -3.34 -11.12 9.75
CA ILE A 254 -3.92 -11.38 11.08
C ILE A 254 -5.00 -12.46 11.08
N GLY A 255 -5.74 -12.64 9.99
CA GLY A 255 -6.61 -13.80 9.74
C GLY A 255 -8.07 -13.66 10.20
N SER A 256 -8.51 -12.49 10.67
CA SER A 256 -9.94 -12.22 10.89
C SER A 256 -10.28 -10.74 10.69
N VAL A 257 -11.55 -10.47 10.33
CA VAL A 257 -12.06 -9.10 10.17
C VAL A 257 -11.97 -8.36 11.51
N THR A 258 -12.41 -8.98 12.61
CA THR A 258 -12.41 -8.35 13.94
C THR A 258 -11.01 -7.89 14.37
N GLU A 259 -10.00 -8.75 14.26
CA GLU A 259 -8.63 -8.37 14.64
C GLU A 259 -8.07 -7.30 13.69
N SER A 260 -8.48 -7.31 12.42
CA SER A 260 -8.10 -6.25 11.47
C SER A 260 -8.70 -4.90 11.85
N LEU A 261 -9.98 -4.84 12.25
CA LEU A 261 -10.61 -3.61 12.75
C LEU A 261 -9.92 -3.11 14.02
N GLN A 262 -9.52 -4.01 14.91
CA GLN A 262 -8.78 -3.68 16.13
C GLN A 262 -7.38 -3.12 15.82
N ALA A 263 -6.66 -3.72 14.86
CA ALA A 263 -5.37 -3.22 14.40
C ALA A 263 -5.48 -1.81 13.78
N CYS A 264 -6.50 -1.58 12.93
CA CYS A 264 -6.81 -0.26 12.39
C CYS A 264 -7.06 0.76 13.50
N LYS A 265 -7.92 0.42 14.46
CA LYS A 265 -8.27 1.29 15.59
C LYS A 265 -7.06 1.62 16.45
N LEU A 266 -6.21 0.62 16.73
CA LEU A 266 -4.96 0.81 17.48
C LEU A 266 -4.02 1.79 16.79
N ALA A 267 -3.85 1.66 15.47
CA ALA A 267 -3.04 2.60 14.69
C ALA A 267 -3.64 4.02 14.71
N GLN A 268 -4.92 4.16 14.36
CA GLN A 268 -5.61 5.46 14.32
C GLN A 268 -5.64 6.17 15.69
N SER A 269 -5.85 5.43 16.79
CA SER A 269 -5.83 6.02 18.14
C SER A 269 -4.46 6.55 18.57
N ASN A 270 -3.39 6.11 17.92
CA ASN A 270 -2.03 6.59 18.12
C ASN A 270 -1.61 7.64 17.07
N GLY A 271 -2.57 8.19 16.32
CA GLY A 271 -2.33 9.24 15.32
C GLY A 271 -1.69 8.74 14.03
N TRP A 272 -1.67 7.42 13.80
CA TRP A 272 -1.15 6.86 12.56
C TRP A 272 -2.19 6.87 11.44
N GLY A 273 -1.70 6.97 10.21
CA GLY A 273 -2.47 6.59 9.02
C GLY A 273 -2.68 5.07 8.96
N VAL A 274 -3.63 4.64 8.14
CA VAL A 274 -3.80 3.22 7.80
C VAL A 274 -3.99 3.11 6.30
N MET A 275 -3.17 2.31 5.63
CA MET A 275 -3.33 1.99 4.22
C MET A 275 -3.86 0.57 4.12
N VAL A 276 -5.13 0.43 3.72
CA VAL A 276 -5.68 -0.90 3.42
C VAL A 276 -5.00 -1.44 2.19
N SER A 277 -4.58 -2.70 2.23
CA SER A 277 -3.76 -3.29 1.19
C SER A 277 -4.29 -4.61 0.69
N HIS A 278 -4.09 -4.83 -0.61
CA HIS A 278 -4.22 -6.12 -1.26
C HIS A 278 -3.08 -7.07 -0.91
N ARG A 279 -3.01 -8.20 -1.63
CA ARG A 279 -1.83 -9.06 -1.72
C ARG A 279 -1.38 -9.17 -3.17
N SER A 280 -0.11 -9.51 -3.39
CA SER A 280 0.41 -9.81 -4.74
C SER A 280 -0.36 -10.95 -5.40
N GLY A 281 -0.68 -12.02 -4.67
CA GLY A 281 -1.71 -12.98 -5.06
C GLY A 281 -3.11 -12.53 -4.65
N GLU A 282 -3.89 -11.97 -5.58
CA GLU A 282 -5.28 -11.57 -5.35
C GLU A 282 -6.28 -12.42 -6.16
N THR A 283 -7.55 -12.19 -5.85
CA THR A 283 -8.76 -12.77 -6.39
C THR A 283 -9.69 -11.68 -6.94
N GLU A 284 -10.83 -12.06 -7.48
CA GLU A 284 -11.91 -11.17 -7.87
C GLU A 284 -12.68 -10.55 -6.68
N ASP A 285 -12.47 -11.02 -5.44
CA ASP A 285 -13.19 -10.53 -4.25
C ASP A 285 -12.91 -9.05 -4.02
N THR A 286 -13.93 -8.24 -3.74
CA THR A 286 -13.80 -6.79 -3.58
C THR A 286 -13.83 -6.31 -2.13
N PHE A 287 -13.73 -7.22 -1.14
CA PHE A 287 -13.92 -6.90 0.28
C PHE A 287 -13.10 -5.68 0.75
N ILE A 288 -11.84 -5.56 0.32
CA ILE A 288 -10.97 -4.47 0.77
C ILE A 288 -11.39 -3.08 0.26
N ALA A 289 -12.18 -3.01 -0.83
CA ALA A 289 -12.78 -1.76 -1.29
C ALA A 289 -13.86 -1.25 -0.32
N ASP A 290 -14.73 -2.15 0.15
CA ASP A 290 -15.71 -1.83 1.18
C ASP A 290 -15.04 -1.59 2.55
N LEU A 291 -13.97 -2.34 2.85
CA LEU A 291 -13.21 -2.22 4.10
C LEU A 291 -12.59 -0.83 4.25
N VAL A 292 -11.88 -0.34 3.23
CA VAL A 292 -11.20 0.96 3.32
C VAL A 292 -12.18 2.12 3.50
N VAL A 293 -13.34 2.05 2.84
CA VAL A 293 -14.40 3.04 2.98
C VAL A 293 -15.02 2.98 4.38
N GLY A 294 -15.34 1.78 4.85
CA GLY A 294 -15.93 1.58 6.18
C GLY A 294 -15.00 1.98 7.32
N LEU A 295 -13.69 1.72 7.16
CA LEU A 295 -12.66 2.10 8.13
C LEU A 295 -12.25 3.58 8.07
N CYS A 296 -12.70 4.32 7.06
CA CYS A 296 -12.36 5.74 6.86
C CYS A 296 -10.85 6.00 6.84
N THR A 297 -10.05 5.09 6.28
CA THR A 297 -8.59 5.22 6.40
C THR A 297 -8.00 6.23 5.43
N GLY A 298 -8.72 6.56 4.35
CA GLY A 298 -8.35 7.59 3.39
C GLY A 298 -7.34 7.18 2.32
N GLN A 299 -6.87 5.93 2.33
CA GLN A 299 -5.87 5.45 1.38
C GLN A 299 -5.93 3.92 1.21
N ILE A 300 -5.79 3.47 -0.05
CA ILE A 300 -5.77 2.04 -0.43
C ILE A 300 -4.66 1.77 -1.42
N LYS A 301 -3.94 0.67 -1.24
CA LYS A 301 -3.00 0.09 -2.20
C LYS A 301 -3.60 -1.21 -2.71
N THR A 302 -4.06 -1.23 -3.96
CA THR A 302 -4.68 -2.42 -4.56
C THR A 302 -4.22 -2.71 -5.99
N GLY A 303 -2.98 -2.32 -6.30
CA GLY A 303 -2.27 -2.63 -7.56
C GLY A 303 -2.41 -1.54 -8.63
N ALA A 304 -1.91 -1.82 -9.82
CA ALA A 304 -2.03 -0.94 -10.98
C ALA A 304 -3.50 -0.78 -11.42
N PRO A 305 -3.82 0.23 -12.25
CA PRO A 305 -5.06 0.25 -13.04
C PRO A 305 -4.97 -0.76 -14.22
N CYS A 306 -4.53 -1.99 -13.93
CA CYS A 306 -4.32 -3.11 -14.85
C CYS A 306 -4.52 -4.42 -14.09
N ARG A 307 -4.98 -5.46 -14.80
CA ARG A 307 -5.39 -6.78 -14.26
C ARG A 307 -6.66 -6.71 -13.38
N SER A 308 -7.58 -7.64 -13.62
CA SER A 308 -8.96 -7.51 -13.12
C SER A 308 -9.10 -7.79 -11.63
N GLU A 309 -8.20 -8.56 -11.02
CA GLU A 309 -8.14 -8.75 -9.57
C GLU A 309 -7.82 -7.45 -8.83
N ARG A 310 -7.21 -6.47 -9.52
CA ARG A 310 -6.96 -5.09 -9.05
C ARG A 310 -8.15 -4.20 -9.35
N LEU A 311 -8.54 -4.17 -10.63
CA LEU A 311 -9.64 -3.34 -11.12
C LEU A 311 -10.98 -3.70 -10.47
N ALA A 312 -11.19 -4.93 -10.00
CA ALA A 312 -12.39 -5.30 -9.26
C ALA A 312 -12.61 -4.40 -8.03
N LYS A 313 -11.54 -4.10 -7.27
CA LYS A 313 -11.60 -3.24 -6.09
C LYS A 313 -11.79 -1.78 -6.47
N TYR A 314 -11.03 -1.30 -7.45
CA TYR A 314 -11.18 0.07 -7.95
C TYR A 314 -12.56 0.33 -8.54
N ASN A 315 -13.12 -0.62 -9.30
CA ASN A 315 -14.46 -0.54 -9.84
C ASN A 315 -15.52 -0.59 -8.72
N GLN A 316 -15.28 -1.36 -7.66
CA GLN A 316 -16.16 -1.34 -6.49
C GLN A 316 -16.13 0.03 -5.79
N LEU A 317 -14.97 0.68 -5.67
CA LEU A 317 -14.89 2.04 -5.13
C LEU A 317 -15.61 3.07 -5.99
N LEU A 318 -15.59 2.93 -7.33
CA LEU A 318 -16.41 3.77 -8.23
C LEU A 318 -17.91 3.58 -7.96
N ARG A 319 -18.36 2.35 -7.74
CA ARG A 319 -19.78 2.06 -7.41
C ARG A 319 -20.17 2.61 -6.04
N ILE A 320 -19.31 2.47 -5.05
CA ILE A 320 -19.54 3.02 -3.70
C ILE A 320 -19.61 4.55 -3.76
N GLU A 321 -18.73 5.20 -4.52
CA GLU A 321 -18.79 6.65 -4.73
C GLU A 321 -20.12 7.08 -5.39
N GLU A 322 -20.56 6.35 -6.42
CA GLU A 322 -21.85 6.61 -7.09
C GLU A 322 -23.03 6.42 -6.13
N GLU A 323 -23.04 5.36 -5.33
CA GLU A 323 -24.09 5.06 -4.34
C GLU A 323 -24.18 6.13 -3.24
N LEU A 324 -23.04 6.65 -2.78
CA LEU A 324 -22.99 7.71 -1.79
C LEU A 324 -23.45 9.07 -2.37
N GLY A 325 -23.32 9.27 -3.67
CA GLY A 325 -23.73 10.49 -4.37
C GLY A 325 -23.16 11.76 -3.73
N SER A 326 -24.01 12.71 -3.38
CA SER A 326 -23.58 13.98 -2.75
C SER A 326 -22.99 13.82 -1.35
N LYS A 327 -23.09 12.63 -0.73
CA LYS A 327 -22.48 12.33 0.57
C LYS A 327 -21.05 11.79 0.44
N ALA A 328 -20.60 11.48 -0.78
CA ALA A 328 -19.24 10.99 -1.01
C ALA A 328 -18.21 12.06 -0.62
N LYS A 329 -17.30 11.71 0.27
CA LYS A 329 -16.14 12.54 0.63
C LYS A 329 -14.88 11.82 0.17
N PHE A 330 -14.06 12.47 -0.64
CA PHE A 330 -12.77 11.94 -1.08
C PHE A 330 -11.64 12.49 -0.20
N ALA A 331 -10.74 11.62 0.25
CA ALA A 331 -9.69 12.00 1.19
C ALA A 331 -8.69 13.02 0.61
N GLY A 332 -8.37 12.92 -0.68
CA GLY A 332 -7.46 13.85 -1.37
C GLY A 332 -6.14 14.05 -0.63
N ARG A 333 -5.74 15.32 -0.43
CA ARG A 333 -4.49 15.66 0.27
C ARG A 333 -4.48 15.26 1.76
N SER A 334 -5.64 14.98 2.35
CA SER A 334 -5.78 14.53 3.74
C SER A 334 -5.76 13.01 3.89
N PHE A 335 -5.26 12.25 2.90
CA PHE A 335 -5.23 10.79 2.89
C PHE A 335 -4.63 10.13 4.14
N ARG A 336 -3.71 10.81 4.84
CA ARG A 336 -3.07 10.32 6.07
C ARG A 336 -4.00 10.37 7.29
N ASN A 337 -4.95 11.30 7.29
CA ASN A 337 -5.77 11.67 8.45
C ASN A 337 -7.12 12.27 8.01
N PRO A 338 -7.94 11.56 7.23
CA PRO A 338 -9.07 12.16 6.51
C PRO A 338 -10.26 12.55 7.42
N LEU A 339 -10.23 12.13 8.70
CA LEU A 339 -11.20 12.48 9.73
C LEU A 339 -10.73 13.61 10.66
N ALA A 340 -9.47 14.08 10.52
CA ALA A 340 -8.98 15.20 11.31
C ALA A 340 -9.72 16.49 10.90
N LYS A 341 -10.22 17.23 11.90
CA LYS A 341 -10.93 18.50 11.72
C LYS A 341 -9.99 19.66 11.47
#